data_AF-A0A420N9G2-F1
#
_entry.id   AF-A0A420N9G2-F1
#
_cell.length_a   1.000
_cell.length_b   1.000
_cell.length_c   1.000
_cell.angle_alpha   90.00
_cell.angle_beta   90.00
_cell.angle_gamma   90.00
#
_symmetry.space_group_name_H-M   'P 1'
#
loop_
_entity.id
_entity.type
_entity.pdbx_description
1 polymer ?
#
loop_
_entity_poly.entity_id
_entity_poly.type
_entity_poly.pdbx_seq_one_letter_code
_entity_poly.pdbx_strand_id
1 'polypeptide(L)'
;MDASGPPRAGHRSIQGSSPLLLVLAASTRSIFYRAKDQAPLPCTQSKALYLIMPAIEQDAPATIAPQKSTPTFDPKDVTVIFVLGGPGAGKGTQCSKLVSDHGFCHLSAGDLLRAEQERPGSQYGDLIKDYIRNGLIVPMEVTIALLENAMAADLKAKASQKGRFLIDGFPRKMDQAVKFEETVCPAKLVLFFDCPEDVMESRLLERGKTSGRDDDNAESIRKRFRTFIETSMPVVNRFEEVGKVLKLDATPPPDEVYANTEKALAERLGPDF
;
A
#
# COMPACT_ATOMS: atom_id res chain seq x y z
N MET A 1 49.49 72.63 24.86
CA MET A 1 48.87 71.87 25.95
C MET A 1 47.49 71.46 25.45
N ASP A 2 47.35 70.17 25.15
CA ASP A 2 46.17 69.27 25.12
C ASP A 2 44.78 69.85 24.84
N ALA A 3 43.88 69.22 24.06
CA ALA A 3 43.89 68.02 23.24
C ALA A 3 42.65 68.06 22.31
N SER A 4 42.74 67.30 21.22
CA SER A 4 41.70 66.83 20.28
C SER A 4 40.25 66.71 20.80
N GLY A 5 39.18 66.92 20.03
CA GLY A 5 39.03 67.19 18.59
C GLY A 5 37.54 67.38 18.22
N PRO A 6 37.19 67.78 16.97
CA PRO A 6 35.82 68.15 16.62
C PRO A 6 35.30 67.40 15.35
N PRO A 7 34.14 67.75 14.75
CA PRO A 7 32.78 67.81 15.35
C PRO A 7 31.62 67.43 14.36
N ARG A 8 30.36 67.54 14.87
CA ARG A 8 29.13 68.06 14.20
C ARG A 8 28.51 67.27 13.04
N ALA A 9 27.23 67.39 12.67
CA ALA A 9 25.99 68.10 13.09
C ALA A 9 24.87 67.36 12.29
N GLY A 10 23.57 67.42 12.55
CA GLY A 10 22.70 68.51 12.96
C GLY A 10 21.31 68.23 12.40
N HIS A 11 20.30 68.35 13.24
CA HIS A 11 18.88 68.16 12.97
C HIS A 11 18.23 69.23 12.08
N ARG A 12 17.15 68.83 11.37
CA ARG A 12 15.77 69.41 11.35
C ARG A 12 14.94 68.55 10.35
N SER A 13 13.84 67.87 10.71
CA SER A 13 12.49 68.38 11.03
C SER A 13 11.85 69.13 9.84
N ILE A 14 10.64 68.88 9.30
CA ILE A 14 9.42 68.11 9.59
C ILE A 14 8.64 68.06 8.26
N GLN A 15 7.90 66.99 7.94
CA GLN A 15 6.50 67.01 7.44
C GLN A 15 6.02 65.59 7.17
N GLY A 16 4.80 65.27 7.61
CA GLY A 16 4.15 63.98 7.40
C GLY A 16 2.91 64.11 6.53
N SER A 17 2.58 63.03 5.83
CA SER A 17 1.22 62.63 5.44
C SER A 17 1.25 61.21 4.87
N SER A 18 0.24 60.42 5.27
CA SER A 18 0.05 58.98 5.09
C SER A 18 -0.55 58.63 3.69
N PRO A 19 -1.12 57.43 3.45
CA PRO A 19 -0.48 56.21 2.92
C PRO A 19 -1.09 55.79 1.56
N LEU A 20 -0.48 54.85 0.81
CA LEU A 20 -1.22 53.80 0.07
C LEU A 20 -0.28 52.80 -0.64
N LEU A 21 -0.75 51.55 -0.65
CA LEU A 21 -0.46 50.47 -1.60
C LEU A 21 0.79 49.59 -1.41
N LEU A 22 0.61 48.67 -0.46
CA LEU A 22 0.98 47.25 -0.48
C LEU A 22 0.74 46.60 -1.87
N VAL A 23 1.75 45.94 -2.45
CA VAL A 23 1.73 44.52 -2.89
C VAL A 23 3.18 44.06 -3.13
N LEU A 24 3.54 42.95 -2.49
CA LEU A 24 4.84 42.28 -2.53
C LEU A 24 5.16 41.72 -3.92
N ALA A 25 6.40 41.93 -4.36
CA ALA A 25 7.11 40.99 -5.25
C ALA A 25 7.99 40.08 -4.37
N ALA A 26 7.61 38.82 -4.21
CA ALA A 26 8.41 37.82 -3.50
C ALA A 26 9.49 37.27 -4.45
N SER A 27 10.73 37.66 -4.17
CA SER A 27 11.95 37.14 -4.75
C SER A 27 12.17 35.67 -4.34
N THR A 28 12.45 34.84 -5.32
CA THR A 28 12.98 33.48 -5.19
C THR A 28 14.29 33.49 -4.38
N ARG A 29 14.35 32.70 -3.30
CA ARG A 29 15.61 32.18 -2.75
C ARG A 29 15.47 30.70 -2.45
N SER A 30 16.17 29.94 -3.27
CA SER A 30 16.43 28.52 -3.15
C SER A 30 17.18 28.25 -1.84
N ILE A 31 16.65 27.39 -0.98
CA ILE A 31 17.38 26.81 0.14
C ILE A 31 17.64 25.34 -0.21
N PHE A 32 18.90 25.04 -0.55
CA PHE A 32 19.41 23.67 -0.61
C PHE A 32 19.58 23.16 0.82
N TYR A 33 18.75 22.20 1.25
CA TYR A 33 19.08 21.34 2.39
C TYR A 33 19.72 20.06 1.86
N ARG A 34 20.97 19.82 2.28
CA ARG A 34 21.75 18.62 2.02
C ARG A 34 21.36 17.55 3.03
N ALA A 35 20.47 16.63 2.63
CA ALA A 35 20.13 15.45 3.44
C ALA A 35 21.18 14.34 3.21
N LYS A 36 22.17 14.26 4.10
CA LYS A 36 22.89 13.02 4.39
C LYS A 36 22.47 12.64 5.81
N ASP A 37 22.12 11.37 6.02
CA ASP A 37 21.68 10.77 7.30
C ASP A 37 20.16 10.79 7.58
N GLN A 38 19.35 10.43 6.58
CA GLN A 38 18.00 9.90 6.82
C GLN A 38 17.98 8.41 6.49
N ALA A 39 17.67 7.58 7.50
CA ALA A 39 17.31 6.19 7.30
C ALA A 39 16.17 6.09 6.26
N PRO A 40 16.15 5.07 5.39
CA PRO A 40 15.08 4.92 4.39
C PRO A 40 13.71 4.93 5.08
N LEU A 41 12.79 5.74 4.55
CA LEU A 41 11.43 5.85 5.07
C LEU A 41 10.77 4.45 5.07
N PRO A 42 10.17 4.00 6.18
CA PRO A 42 9.50 2.71 6.21
C PRO A 42 8.32 2.69 5.23
N CYS A 43 8.13 1.57 4.52
CA CYS A 43 7.04 1.33 3.55
C CYS A 43 5.63 1.36 4.20
N THR A 44 5.49 1.70 5.49
CA THR A 44 4.25 1.59 6.28
C THR A 44 3.28 2.78 6.18
N GLN A 45 3.40 3.69 5.21
CA GLN A 45 2.39 4.74 5.03
C GLN A 45 2.00 4.91 3.55
N SER A 46 0.90 4.23 3.20
CA SER A 46 0.19 4.24 1.91
C SER A 46 0.08 5.62 1.23
N LYS A 47 -0.03 6.73 1.99
CA LYS A 47 -0.24 8.06 1.39
C LYS A 47 0.99 8.63 0.64
N ALA A 48 2.22 8.37 1.10
CA ALA A 48 3.40 8.98 0.51
C ALA A 48 3.81 8.32 -0.82
N LEU A 49 3.69 6.99 -0.91
CA LEU A 49 3.95 6.24 -2.14
C LEU A 49 2.88 6.53 -3.21
N TYR A 50 1.64 6.82 -2.79
CA TYR A 50 0.52 7.06 -3.69
C TYR A 50 0.62 8.37 -4.48
N LEU A 51 1.16 9.45 -3.87
CA LEU A 51 1.33 10.76 -4.53
C LEU A 51 2.32 10.75 -5.70
N ILE A 52 3.14 9.70 -5.82
CA ILE A 52 4.16 9.56 -6.87
C ILE A 52 3.80 8.48 -7.91
N MET A 53 2.63 7.82 -7.78
CA MET A 53 2.18 6.83 -8.76
C MET A 53 1.59 7.53 -9.99
N PRO A 54 1.90 7.05 -11.22
CA PRO A 54 1.26 7.57 -12.42
C PRO A 54 -0.25 7.28 -12.36
N ALA A 55 -1.06 8.22 -12.88
CA ALA A 55 -2.48 8.01 -13.04
C ALA A 55 -2.73 6.83 -13.99
N ILE A 56 -3.72 5.99 -13.68
CA ILE A 56 -4.20 4.97 -14.61
C ILE A 56 -5.12 5.68 -15.61
N GLU A 57 -4.67 5.84 -16.85
CA GLU A 57 -5.46 6.41 -17.95
C GLU A 57 -6.27 5.29 -18.64
N GLN A 58 -7.55 5.56 -18.97
CA GLN A 58 -8.33 4.69 -19.84
C GLN A 58 -7.90 4.91 -21.30
N ASP A 59 -7.09 4.00 -21.83
CA ASP A 59 -7.08 3.80 -23.28
C ASP A 59 -8.20 2.84 -23.66
N ALA A 60 -9.37 3.41 -24.01
CA ALA A 60 -10.34 2.94 -25.01
C ALA A 60 -10.86 1.46 -24.92
N PRO A 61 -11.91 1.07 -25.67
CA PRO A 61 -12.67 -0.14 -25.38
C PRO A 61 -11.87 -1.39 -25.73
N ALA A 62 -11.60 -2.27 -24.74
CA ALA A 62 -11.17 -3.67 -24.90
C ALA A 62 -10.32 -3.96 -26.15
N THR A 63 -9.37 -3.08 -26.48
CA THR A 63 -8.37 -3.34 -27.51
C THR A 63 -7.25 -4.07 -26.82
N ILE A 64 -7.03 -5.31 -27.27
CA ILE A 64 -6.04 -6.26 -26.79
C ILE A 64 -4.74 -5.52 -26.48
N ALA A 65 -4.50 -5.23 -25.21
CA ALA A 65 -3.21 -4.73 -24.75
C ALA A 65 -2.14 -5.73 -25.21
N PRO A 66 -0.98 -5.28 -25.72
CA PRO A 66 0.05 -6.18 -26.19
C PRO A 66 0.37 -7.19 -25.09
N GLN A 67 0.24 -8.48 -25.38
CA GLN A 67 0.53 -9.53 -24.43
C GLN A 67 1.99 -9.40 -23.98
N LYS A 68 2.24 -8.95 -22.75
CA LYS A 68 3.57 -9.01 -22.12
C LYS A 68 4.01 -10.48 -22.17
N SER A 69 5.08 -10.78 -22.91
CA SER A 69 5.62 -12.14 -23.06
C SER A 69 6.47 -12.58 -21.86
N THR A 70 6.84 -11.64 -20.99
CA THR A 70 7.62 -11.88 -19.77
C THR A 70 7.06 -11.06 -18.61
N PRO A 71 7.13 -11.57 -17.36
CA PRO A 71 6.79 -10.79 -16.18
C PRO A 71 7.60 -9.51 -16.07
N THR A 72 7.00 -8.49 -15.47
CA THR A 72 7.62 -7.18 -15.27
C THR A 72 8.81 -7.24 -14.30
N PHE A 73 8.74 -8.12 -13.30
CA PHE A 73 9.78 -8.31 -12.30
C PHE A 73 10.35 -9.73 -12.39
N ASP A 74 11.68 -9.85 -12.36
CA ASP A 74 12.36 -11.16 -12.33
C ASP A 74 12.21 -11.78 -10.92
N PRO A 75 11.67 -13.00 -10.79
CA PRO A 75 11.54 -13.68 -9.50
C PRO A 75 12.88 -14.00 -8.81
N LYS A 76 14.02 -13.80 -9.48
CA LYS A 76 15.36 -13.86 -8.87
C LYS A 76 15.70 -12.62 -8.04
N ASP A 77 15.16 -11.47 -8.41
CA ASP A 77 15.42 -10.19 -7.75
C ASP A 77 14.24 -9.77 -6.86
N VAL A 78 13.02 -10.13 -7.26
CA VAL A 78 11.80 -9.76 -6.55
C VAL A 78 11.11 -10.99 -5.97
N THR A 79 10.93 -10.99 -4.64
CA THR A 79 10.15 -12.01 -3.94
C THR A 79 8.74 -11.50 -3.68
N VAL A 80 7.75 -12.23 -4.18
CA VAL A 80 6.32 -11.98 -3.90
C VAL A 80 5.76 -13.12 -3.04
N ILE A 81 5.13 -12.74 -1.92
CA ILE A 81 4.32 -13.64 -1.09
C ILE A 81 2.89 -13.10 -1.09
N PHE A 82 1.94 -13.92 -1.55
CA PHE A 82 0.53 -13.58 -1.39
C PHE A 82 0.11 -13.84 0.05
N VAL A 83 -0.66 -12.92 0.62
CA VAL A 83 -1.18 -13.02 1.99
C VAL A 83 -2.71 -13.07 1.90
N LEU A 84 -3.24 -14.28 2.07
CA LEU A 84 -4.65 -14.63 1.90
C LEU A 84 -5.29 -15.04 3.22
N GLY A 85 -6.62 -15.03 3.24
CA GLY A 85 -7.45 -15.21 4.43
C GLY A 85 -8.71 -14.37 4.35
N GLY A 86 -9.77 -14.78 5.06
CA GLY A 86 -11.04 -14.07 5.05
C GLY A 86 -10.94 -12.63 5.57
N PRO A 87 -11.96 -11.78 5.33
CA PRO A 87 -12.00 -10.46 5.92
C PRO A 87 -12.01 -10.60 7.45
N GLY A 88 -11.15 -9.88 8.16
CA GLY A 88 -11.04 -10.01 9.64
C GLY A 88 -10.05 -11.07 10.14
N ALA A 89 -9.45 -11.88 9.26
CA ALA A 89 -8.48 -12.91 9.65
C ALA A 89 -7.13 -12.38 10.21
N GLY A 90 -6.92 -11.06 10.29
CA GLY A 90 -5.69 -10.49 10.88
C GLY A 90 -4.51 -10.31 9.93
N LYS A 91 -4.68 -10.51 8.62
CA LYS A 91 -3.62 -10.38 7.59
C LYS A 91 -2.75 -9.12 7.72
N GLY A 92 -3.36 -7.94 7.74
CA GLY A 92 -2.62 -6.68 7.83
C GLY A 92 -1.80 -6.53 9.13
N THR A 93 -2.32 -7.06 10.24
CA THR A 93 -1.60 -7.11 11.52
C THR A 93 -0.33 -7.96 11.39
N GLN A 94 -0.44 -9.14 10.79
CA GLN A 94 0.69 -10.04 10.57
C GLN A 94 1.69 -9.49 9.56
N CYS A 95 1.21 -8.84 8.49
CA CYS A 95 2.07 -8.15 7.52
C CYS A 95 2.88 -7.03 8.16
N SER A 96 2.27 -6.24 9.05
CA SER A 96 2.97 -5.14 9.72
C SER A 96 4.15 -5.62 10.57
N LYS A 97 4.01 -6.78 11.21
CA LYS A 97 5.10 -7.41 11.98
C LYS A 97 6.21 -7.94 11.06
N LEU A 98 5.85 -8.65 9.99
CA LEU A 98 6.82 -9.13 8.99
C LEU A 98 7.60 -7.99 8.32
N VAL A 99 6.98 -6.83 8.09
CA VAL A 99 7.65 -5.63 7.58
C VAL A 99 8.72 -5.13 8.55
N SER A 100 8.37 -5.04 9.85
CA SER A 100 9.27 -4.58 10.90
C SER A 100 10.52 -5.47 11.00
N ASP A 101 10.33 -6.79 11.00
CA ASP A 101 11.40 -7.70 11.41
C ASP A 101 12.19 -8.27 10.23
N HIS A 102 11.57 -8.39 9.05
CA HIS A 102 12.18 -9.04 7.87
C HIS A 102 12.31 -8.13 6.65
N GLY A 103 11.98 -6.83 6.77
CA GLY A 103 12.22 -5.85 5.70
C GLY A 103 11.36 -6.04 4.45
N PHE A 104 10.24 -6.75 4.56
CA PHE A 104 9.22 -6.77 3.51
C PHE A 104 8.63 -5.37 3.27
N CYS A 105 8.10 -5.15 2.07
CA CYS A 105 7.15 -4.08 1.81
C CYS A 105 5.74 -4.67 1.74
N HIS A 106 4.81 -4.10 2.52
CA HIS A 106 3.42 -4.54 2.57
C HIS A 106 2.57 -3.71 1.62
N LEU A 107 1.92 -4.38 0.68
CA LEU A 107 0.96 -3.79 -0.25
C LEU A 107 -0.40 -4.45 -0.03
N SER A 108 -1.34 -3.73 0.59
CA SER A 108 -2.72 -4.20 0.72
C SER A 108 -3.54 -3.78 -0.49
N ALA A 109 -4.07 -4.75 -1.24
CA ALA A 109 -4.92 -4.46 -2.40
C ALA A 109 -6.14 -3.63 -2.01
N GLY A 110 -6.72 -3.88 -0.83
CA GLY A 110 -7.84 -3.09 -0.32
C GLY A 110 -7.46 -1.63 -0.01
N ASP A 111 -6.26 -1.36 0.51
CA ASP A 111 -5.81 0.01 0.77
C ASP A 111 -5.48 0.74 -0.53
N LEU A 112 -4.86 0.06 -1.50
CA LEU A 112 -4.61 0.63 -2.83
C LEU A 112 -5.91 1.01 -3.55
N LEU A 113 -6.92 0.14 -3.47
CA LEU A 113 -8.24 0.41 -4.02
C LEU A 113 -8.91 1.60 -3.32
N ARG A 114 -8.89 1.67 -1.98
CA ARG A 114 -9.45 2.82 -1.25
C ARG A 114 -8.71 4.13 -1.56
N ALA A 115 -7.39 4.09 -1.74
CA ALA A 115 -6.63 5.25 -2.15
C ALA A 115 -7.04 5.72 -3.56
N GLU A 116 -7.20 4.79 -4.51
CA GLU A 116 -7.70 5.09 -5.86
C GLU A 116 -9.15 5.59 -5.85
N GLN A 117 -9.98 5.06 -4.96
CA GLN A 117 -11.34 5.54 -4.73
C GLN A 117 -11.38 7.02 -4.35
N GLU A 118 -10.43 7.47 -3.53
CA GLU A 118 -10.37 8.83 -2.99
C GLU A 118 -9.55 9.80 -3.86
N ARG A 119 -8.85 9.31 -4.90
CA ARG A 119 -7.94 10.14 -5.70
C ARG A 119 -8.71 11.14 -6.55
N PRO A 120 -8.42 12.46 -6.42
CA PRO A 120 -9.03 13.48 -7.28
C PRO A 120 -8.79 13.19 -8.76
N GLY A 121 -9.86 13.20 -9.55
CA GLY A 121 -9.81 12.92 -10.98
C GLY A 121 -9.61 11.43 -11.34
N SER A 122 -9.73 10.51 -10.38
CA SER A 122 -9.77 9.08 -10.70
C SER A 122 -11.01 8.76 -11.53
N GLN A 123 -10.81 8.03 -12.63
CA GLN A 123 -11.88 7.50 -13.46
C GLN A 123 -12.49 6.22 -12.89
N TYR A 124 -11.85 5.62 -11.88
CA TYR A 124 -12.28 4.37 -11.24
C TYR A 124 -12.93 4.60 -9.87
N GLY A 125 -12.98 5.84 -9.38
CA GLY A 125 -13.41 6.17 -8.02
C GLY A 125 -14.77 5.58 -7.66
N ASP A 126 -15.80 5.88 -8.45
CA ASP A 126 -17.17 5.40 -8.21
C ASP A 126 -17.29 3.88 -8.40
N LEU A 127 -16.62 3.33 -9.42
CA LEU A 127 -16.60 1.88 -9.67
C LEU A 127 -16.01 1.12 -8.48
N ILE A 128 -14.88 1.58 -7.94
CA ILE A 128 -14.24 0.94 -6.79
C ILE A 128 -15.15 1.04 -5.56
N LYS A 129 -15.74 2.21 -5.33
CA LYS A 129 -16.66 2.44 -4.20
C LYS A 129 -17.84 1.47 -4.21
N ASP A 130 -18.48 1.31 -5.36
CA ASP A 130 -19.64 0.42 -5.51
C ASP A 130 -19.26 -1.05 -5.31
N TYR A 131 -18.12 -1.48 -5.85
CA TYR A 131 -17.65 -2.86 -5.69
C TYR A 131 -17.27 -3.17 -4.23
N ILE A 132 -16.54 -2.27 -3.56
CA ILE A 132 -16.16 -2.44 -2.15
C ILE A 132 -17.41 -2.52 -1.27
N ARG A 133 -18.35 -1.58 -1.43
CA ARG A 133 -19.59 -1.53 -0.63
C ARG A 133 -20.41 -2.81 -0.76
N ASN A 134 -20.45 -3.39 -1.96
CA ASN A 134 -21.19 -4.62 -2.26
C ASN A 134 -20.40 -5.90 -1.99
N GLY A 135 -19.16 -5.81 -1.49
CA GLY A 135 -18.31 -6.97 -1.23
C GLY A 135 -17.85 -7.71 -2.49
N LEU A 136 -17.92 -7.06 -3.66
CA LEU A 136 -17.56 -7.64 -4.96
C LEU A 136 -16.06 -7.49 -5.25
N ILE A 137 -15.57 -8.28 -6.21
CA ILE A 137 -14.19 -8.22 -6.67
C ILE A 137 -14.07 -7.18 -7.78
N VAL A 138 -13.31 -6.12 -7.52
CA VAL A 138 -12.96 -5.08 -8.52
C VAL A 138 -12.29 -5.74 -9.74
N PRO A 139 -12.56 -5.26 -10.97
CA PRO A 139 -11.92 -5.78 -12.19
C PRO A 139 -10.41 -5.96 -12.05
N MET A 140 -9.89 -7.04 -12.64
CA MET A 140 -8.51 -7.48 -12.41
C MET A 140 -7.49 -6.46 -12.92
N GLU A 141 -7.78 -5.79 -14.03
CA GLU A 141 -6.89 -4.84 -14.70
C GLU A 141 -6.55 -3.66 -13.78
N VAL A 142 -7.56 -3.13 -13.09
CA VAL A 142 -7.40 -2.04 -12.13
C VAL A 142 -6.53 -2.49 -10.96
N THR A 143 -6.84 -3.65 -10.38
CA THR A 143 -6.15 -4.13 -9.17
C THR A 143 -4.69 -4.51 -9.47
N ILE A 144 -4.43 -5.17 -10.60
CA ILE A 144 -3.08 -5.55 -11.03
C ILE A 144 -2.25 -4.31 -11.37
N ALA A 145 -2.82 -3.33 -12.08
CA ALA A 145 -2.11 -2.09 -12.40
C ALA A 145 -1.71 -1.31 -11.13
N LEU A 146 -2.61 -1.20 -10.15
CA LEU A 146 -2.32 -0.55 -8.87
C LEU A 146 -1.17 -1.26 -8.12
N LEU A 147 -1.20 -2.61 -8.08
CA LEU A 147 -0.16 -3.40 -7.43
C LEU A 147 1.20 -3.29 -8.15
N GLU A 148 1.22 -3.45 -9.48
CA GLU A 148 2.44 -3.35 -10.29
C GLU A 148 3.09 -1.97 -10.13
N ASN A 149 2.29 -0.90 -10.21
CA ASN A 149 2.77 0.47 -10.01
C ASN A 149 3.33 0.69 -8.60
N ALA A 150 2.69 0.12 -7.57
CA ALA A 150 3.16 0.26 -6.18
C ALA A 150 4.48 -0.49 -5.95
N MET A 151 4.63 -1.69 -6.50
CA MET A 151 5.89 -2.43 -6.48
C MET A 151 7.01 -1.67 -7.18
N ALA A 152 6.75 -1.13 -8.39
CA ALA A 152 7.72 -0.34 -9.14
C ALA A 152 8.12 0.94 -8.40
N ALA A 153 7.17 1.63 -7.77
CA ALA A 153 7.43 2.84 -6.99
C ALA A 153 8.31 2.56 -5.77
N ASP A 154 8.08 1.46 -5.04
CA ASP A 154 8.91 1.06 -3.89
C ASP A 154 10.36 0.75 -4.31
N LEU A 155 10.54 -0.05 -5.38
CA LEU A 155 11.86 -0.38 -5.92
C LEU A 155 12.62 0.89 -6.36
N LYS A 156 11.93 1.79 -7.06
CA LYS A 156 12.49 3.07 -7.49
C LYS A 156 12.89 3.95 -6.29
N ALA A 157 12.03 4.04 -5.28
CA ALA A 157 12.30 4.83 -4.07
C ALA A 157 13.54 4.31 -3.31
N LYS A 158 13.75 2.98 -3.32
CA LYS A 158 14.93 2.33 -2.71
C LYS A 158 16.17 2.32 -3.61
N ALA A 159 16.07 2.84 -4.84
CA ALA A 159 17.11 2.74 -5.86
C ALA A 159 17.64 1.29 -6.01
N SER A 160 16.75 0.31 -5.89
CA SER A 160 17.07 -1.13 -5.88
C SER A 160 16.30 -1.84 -6.98
N GLN A 161 16.93 -2.86 -7.58
CA GLN A 161 16.24 -3.83 -8.44
C GLN A 161 15.70 -5.03 -7.65
N LYS A 162 16.16 -5.19 -6.39
CA LYS A 162 15.72 -6.26 -5.49
C LYS A 162 14.64 -5.77 -4.54
N GLY A 163 13.63 -6.61 -4.30
CA GLY A 163 12.53 -6.29 -3.40
C GLY A 163 11.84 -7.52 -2.84
N ARG A 164 11.17 -7.33 -1.71
CA ARG A 164 10.41 -8.38 -1.01
C ARG A 164 9.03 -7.82 -0.69
N PHE A 165 7.98 -8.44 -1.21
CA PHE A 165 6.62 -7.91 -1.16
C PHE A 165 5.64 -8.90 -0.52
N LEU A 166 4.89 -8.39 0.46
CA LEU A 166 3.70 -9.03 1.00
C LEU A 166 2.49 -8.41 0.32
N ILE A 167 1.82 -9.18 -0.53
CA ILE A 167 0.65 -8.73 -1.29
C ILE A 167 -0.60 -9.20 -0.53
N ASP A 168 -1.17 -8.32 0.28
CA ASP A 168 -2.28 -8.61 1.19
C ASP A 168 -3.64 -8.46 0.53
N GLY A 169 -4.43 -9.53 0.64
CA GLY A 169 -5.80 -9.56 0.16
C GLY A 169 -5.91 -9.62 -1.36
N PHE A 170 -4.87 -10.12 -2.04
CA PHE A 170 -4.83 -10.44 -3.47
C PHE A 170 -3.92 -11.66 -3.68
N PRO A 171 -4.20 -12.55 -4.65
CA PRO A 171 -5.37 -12.59 -5.53
C PRO A 171 -6.64 -13.06 -4.81
N ARG A 172 -7.80 -12.56 -5.25
CA ARG A 172 -9.13 -12.97 -4.73
C ARG A 172 -9.95 -13.79 -5.71
N LYS A 173 -9.46 -13.96 -6.93
CA LYS A 173 -10.05 -14.74 -8.01
C LYS A 173 -8.96 -15.37 -8.86
N MET A 174 -9.24 -16.49 -9.53
CA MET A 174 -8.23 -17.25 -10.28
C MET A 174 -7.64 -16.50 -11.47
N ASP A 175 -8.45 -15.71 -12.18
CA ASP A 175 -8.00 -14.90 -13.31
C ASP A 175 -6.96 -13.84 -12.89
N GLN A 176 -7.16 -13.21 -11.73
CA GLN A 176 -6.20 -12.31 -11.10
C GLN A 176 -4.87 -13.02 -10.79
N ALA A 177 -4.93 -14.23 -10.22
CA ALA A 177 -3.75 -15.01 -9.86
C ALA A 177 -2.91 -15.34 -11.10
N VAL A 178 -3.56 -15.91 -12.14
CA VAL A 178 -2.91 -16.28 -13.39
C VAL A 178 -2.29 -15.05 -14.05
N LYS A 179 -3.08 -13.98 -14.21
CA LYS A 179 -2.61 -12.78 -14.90
C LYS A 179 -1.43 -12.11 -14.18
N PHE A 180 -1.46 -12.07 -12.85
CA PHE A 180 -0.36 -11.51 -12.06
C PHE A 180 0.91 -12.34 -12.17
N GLU A 181 0.84 -13.68 -12.05
CA GLU A 181 2.01 -14.53 -12.18
C GLU A 181 2.63 -14.45 -13.60
N GLU A 182 1.80 -14.30 -14.64
CA GLU A 182 2.24 -14.17 -16.03
C GLU A 182 2.87 -12.81 -16.36
N THR A 183 2.31 -11.71 -15.83
CA THR A 183 2.65 -10.35 -16.31
C THR A 183 3.38 -9.47 -15.30
N VAL A 184 3.28 -9.78 -14.01
CA VAL A 184 3.89 -8.99 -12.95
C VAL A 184 5.06 -9.74 -12.33
N CYS A 185 4.79 -10.81 -11.58
CA CYS A 185 5.80 -11.63 -10.93
C CYS A 185 5.17 -12.94 -10.43
N PRO A 186 5.78 -14.12 -10.70
CA PRO A 186 5.38 -15.37 -10.07
C PRO A 186 5.48 -15.28 -8.54
N ALA A 187 4.48 -15.80 -7.82
CA ALA A 187 4.53 -15.82 -6.36
C ALA A 187 5.41 -16.96 -5.86
N LYS A 188 6.22 -16.66 -4.84
CA LYS A 188 7.08 -17.62 -4.16
C LYS A 188 6.27 -18.59 -3.32
N LEU A 189 5.30 -18.06 -2.57
CA LEU A 189 4.37 -18.83 -1.74
C LEU A 189 3.10 -18.00 -1.42
N VAL A 190 2.15 -18.66 -0.76
CA VAL A 190 0.92 -18.08 -0.22
C VAL A 190 0.91 -18.31 1.29
N LEU A 191 0.84 -17.23 2.07
CA LEU A 191 0.46 -17.30 3.48
C LEU A 191 -1.05 -17.28 3.58
N PHE A 192 -1.64 -18.36 4.09
CA PHE A 192 -3.09 -18.45 4.26
C PHE A 192 -3.45 -18.44 5.75
N PHE A 193 -4.02 -17.34 6.20
CA PHE A 193 -4.55 -17.18 7.56
C PHE A 193 -5.97 -17.74 7.64
N ASP A 194 -6.06 -18.98 8.11
CA ASP A 194 -7.31 -19.68 8.34
C ASP A 194 -7.94 -19.20 9.65
N CYS A 195 -9.20 -18.80 9.58
CA CYS A 195 -9.89 -18.18 10.71
C CYS A 195 -11.39 -18.52 10.61
N PRO A 196 -12.00 -19.02 11.70
CA PRO A 196 -13.44 -19.22 11.79
C PRO A 196 -14.23 -17.93 11.51
N GLU A 197 -15.39 -18.08 10.88
CA GLU A 197 -16.23 -16.95 10.46
C GLU A 197 -16.71 -16.09 11.63
N ASP A 198 -17.07 -16.71 12.76
CA ASP A 198 -17.51 -16.03 13.99
C ASP A 198 -16.40 -15.14 14.59
N VAL A 199 -15.17 -15.65 14.62
CA VAL A 199 -13.99 -14.88 15.06
C VAL A 199 -13.74 -13.71 14.11
N MET A 200 -13.82 -13.95 12.80
CA MET A 200 -13.67 -12.91 11.79
C MET A 200 -14.76 -11.83 11.90
N GLU A 201 -16.02 -12.22 12.10
CA GLU A 201 -17.16 -11.31 12.21
C GLU A 201 -17.00 -10.39 13.42
N SER A 202 -16.68 -10.97 14.57
CA SER A 202 -16.41 -10.21 15.80
C SER A 202 -15.31 -9.16 15.59
N ARG A 203 -14.19 -9.55 14.96
CA ARG A 203 -13.08 -8.62 14.64
C ARG A 203 -13.50 -7.51 13.68
N LEU A 204 -14.34 -7.80 12.69
CA LEU A 204 -14.82 -6.81 11.71
C LEU A 204 -15.78 -5.80 12.37
N LEU A 205 -16.68 -6.26 13.23
CA LEU A 205 -17.60 -5.40 13.97
C LEU A 205 -16.85 -4.43 14.90
N GLU A 206 -15.83 -4.92 15.63
CA GLU A 206 -15.00 -4.04 16.46
C GLU A 206 -14.21 -3.03 15.62
N ARG A 207 -13.68 -3.46 14.46
CA ARG A 207 -12.97 -2.55 13.55
C ARG A 207 -13.88 -1.49 12.93
N GLY A 208 -15.13 -1.83 12.63
CA GLY A 208 -16.13 -0.89 12.11
C GLY A 208 -16.40 0.28 13.05
N LYS A 209 -16.27 0.08 14.36
CA LYS A 209 -16.46 1.15 15.38
C LYS A 209 -15.37 2.22 15.35
N THR A 210 -14.18 1.91 14.84
CA THR A 210 -12.97 2.75 15.03
C THR A 210 -12.30 3.18 13.72
N SER A 211 -12.48 2.43 12.63
CA SER A 211 -11.67 2.60 11.42
C SER A 211 -12.25 3.53 10.35
N GLY A 212 -13.54 3.87 10.42
CA GLY A 212 -14.22 4.63 9.37
C GLY A 212 -14.41 3.86 8.05
N ARG A 213 -14.33 2.52 8.08
CA ARG A 213 -14.56 1.67 6.90
C ARG A 213 -16.05 1.43 6.70
N ASP A 214 -16.59 2.00 5.62
CA ASP A 214 -18.01 1.87 5.25
C ASP A 214 -18.44 0.40 4.99
N ASP A 215 -17.50 -0.48 4.63
CA ASP A 215 -17.72 -1.90 4.33
C ASP A 215 -17.63 -2.85 5.54
N ASP A 216 -17.42 -2.31 6.75
CA ASP A 216 -17.39 -3.06 8.02
C ASP A 216 -18.75 -2.96 8.76
N ASN A 217 -19.86 -3.10 8.03
CA ASN A 217 -21.22 -3.24 8.57
C ASN A 217 -21.76 -4.67 8.35
N ALA A 218 -22.76 -5.09 9.16
CA ALA A 218 -23.24 -6.48 9.15
C ALA A 218 -23.69 -7.00 7.77
N GLU A 219 -24.30 -6.15 6.93
CA GLU A 219 -24.74 -6.54 5.60
C GLU A 219 -23.54 -6.76 4.65
N SER A 220 -22.61 -5.81 4.62
CA SER A 220 -21.39 -5.90 3.80
C SER A 220 -20.47 -7.03 4.26
N ILE A 221 -20.38 -7.29 5.57
CA ILE A 221 -19.58 -8.40 6.14
C ILE A 221 -20.04 -9.74 5.58
N ARG A 222 -21.36 -10.02 5.60
CA ARG A 222 -21.93 -11.27 5.06
C ARG A 222 -21.64 -11.44 3.57
N LYS A 223 -21.76 -10.35 2.79
CA LYS A 223 -21.42 -10.36 1.36
C LYS A 223 -19.95 -10.72 1.16
N ARG A 224 -19.05 -10.13 1.96
CA ARG A 224 -17.60 -10.38 1.88
C ARG A 224 -17.22 -11.81 2.28
N PHE A 225 -17.89 -12.41 3.28
CA PHE A 225 -17.68 -13.82 3.60
C PHE A 225 -18.11 -14.73 2.45
N ARG A 226 -19.30 -14.50 1.89
CA ARG A 226 -19.77 -15.25 0.74
C ARG A 226 -18.78 -15.18 -0.43
N THR A 227 -18.38 -13.97 -0.82
CA THR A 227 -17.41 -13.77 -1.91
C THR A 227 -16.06 -14.44 -1.60
N PHE A 228 -15.61 -14.41 -0.36
CA PHE A 228 -14.38 -15.09 0.04
C PHE A 228 -14.47 -16.60 -0.18
N ILE A 229 -15.56 -17.25 0.27
CA ILE A 229 -15.77 -18.69 0.09
C ILE A 229 -15.98 -19.05 -1.39
N GLU A 230 -16.83 -18.33 -2.10
CA GLU A 230 -17.19 -18.67 -3.49
C GLU A 230 -16.09 -18.35 -4.50
N THR A 231 -15.30 -17.30 -4.25
CA THR A 231 -14.36 -16.75 -5.25
C THR A 231 -12.90 -16.84 -4.83
N SER A 232 -12.58 -16.58 -3.55
CA SER A 232 -11.18 -16.53 -3.08
C SER A 232 -10.64 -17.87 -2.59
N MET A 233 -11.45 -18.70 -1.92
CA MET A 233 -11.02 -20.05 -1.50
C MET A 233 -10.59 -20.95 -2.66
N PRO A 234 -11.24 -20.94 -3.84
CA PRO A 234 -10.73 -21.66 -5.01
C PRO A 234 -9.27 -21.31 -5.37
N VAL A 235 -8.85 -20.07 -5.11
CA VAL A 235 -7.45 -19.65 -5.33
C VAL A 235 -6.51 -20.29 -4.32
N VAL A 236 -6.90 -20.31 -3.05
CA VAL A 236 -6.14 -20.98 -1.98
C VAL A 236 -5.99 -22.46 -2.30
N ASN A 237 -7.09 -23.14 -2.62
CA ASN A 237 -7.10 -24.57 -2.97
C ASN A 237 -6.16 -24.85 -4.15
N ARG A 238 -6.19 -24.01 -5.19
CA ARG A 238 -5.32 -24.18 -6.35
C ARG A 238 -3.84 -24.04 -6.01
N PHE A 239 -3.47 -23.08 -5.15
CA PHE A 239 -2.08 -22.93 -4.70
C PHE A 239 -1.67 -24.04 -3.72
N GLU A 240 -2.61 -24.61 -2.98
CA GLU A 240 -2.38 -25.75 -2.07
C GLU A 240 -2.06 -27.02 -2.85
N GLU A 241 -2.80 -27.31 -3.94
CA GLU A 241 -2.54 -28.43 -4.85
C GLU A 241 -1.12 -28.42 -5.42
N VAL A 242 -0.54 -27.24 -5.65
CA VAL A 242 0.84 -27.10 -6.14
C VAL A 242 1.87 -26.91 -5.03
N GLY A 243 1.46 -27.11 -3.77
CA GLY A 243 2.34 -27.06 -2.59
C GLY A 243 2.90 -25.68 -2.29
N LYS A 244 2.23 -24.59 -2.70
CA LYS A 244 2.68 -23.21 -2.45
C LYS A 244 2.04 -22.57 -1.21
N VAL A 245 1.10 -23.24 -0.54
CA VAL A 245 0.39 -22.67 0.62
C VAL A 245 1.09 -23.04 1.94
N LEU A 246 1.34 -22.03 2.78
CA LEU A 246 1.56 -22.17 4.21
C LEU A 246 0.27 -21.77 4.93
N LYS A 247 -0.43 -22.77 5.45
CA LYS A 247 -1.67 -22.59 6.19
C LYS A 247 -1.38 -22.32 7.66
N LEU A 248 -1.97 -21.26 8.20
CA LEU A 248 -1.72 -20.74 9.54
C LEU A 248 -3.04 -20.54 10.28
N ASP A 249 -3.14 -21.07 11.49
CA ASP A 249 -4.28 -20.79 12.37
C ASP A 249 -4.19 -19.34 12.86
N ALA A 250 -5.20 -18.54 12.53
CA ALA A 250 -5.30 -17.13 12.89
C ALA A 250 -6.27 -16.86 14.05
N THR A 251 -6.71 -17.91 14.76
CA THR A 251 -7.53 -17.78 15.99
C THR A 251 -6.77 -17.24 17.20
N PRO A 252 -5.50 -17.61 17.47
CA PRO A 252 -4.80 -17.17 18.67
C PRO A 252 -4.53 -15.65 18.70
N PRO A 253 -4.01 -15.11 19.83
CA PRO A 253 -3.57 -13.73 19.92
C PRO A 253 -2.52 -13.36 18.85
N PRO A 254 -2.46 -12.09 18.41
CA PRO A 254 -1.61 -11.68 17.28
C PRO A 254 -0.13 -12.06 17.38
N ASP A 255 0.45 -12.03 18.58
CA ASP A 255 1.86 -12.37 18.82
C ASP A 255 2.13 -13.86 18.66
N GLU A 256 1.18 -14.71 19.06
CA GLU A 256 1.28 -16.16 18.91
C GLU A 256 1.12 -16.57 17.43
N VAL A 257 0.14 -15.97 16.74
CA VAL A 257 -0.02 -16.14 15.29
C VAL A 257 1.26 -15.74 14.56
N TYR A 258 1.90 -14.64 15.00
CA TYR A 258 3.14 -14.17 14.40
C TYR A 258 4.30 -15.14 14.62
N ALA A 259 4.52 -15.61 15.86
CA ALA A 259 5.55 -16.57 16.17
C ALA A 259 5.39 -17.88 15.34
N ASN A 260 4.15 -18.33 15.18
CA ASN A 260 3.85 -19.49 14.32
C ASN A 260 4.11 -19.20 12.84
N THR A 261 3.79 -17.98 12.38
CA THR A 261 4.05 -17.53 11.00
C THR A 261 5.55 -17.49 10.69
N GLU A 262 6.33 -16.88 11.59
CA GLU A 262 7.79 -16.77 11.47
C GLU A 262 8.45 -18.15 11.44
N LYS A 263 8.04 -19.04 12.37
CA LYS A 263 8.52 -20.42 12.40
C LYS A 263 8.22 -21.16 11.08
N ALA A 264 6.99 -21.08 10.59
CA ALA A 264 6.59 -21.76 9.35
C ALA A 264 7.33 -21.21 8.11
N LEU A 265 7.57 -19.90 8.07
CA LEU A 265 8.37 -19.28 7.01
C LEU A 265 9.83 -19.73 7.08
N ALA A 266 10.43 -19.75 8.28
CA ALA A 266 11.80 -20.21 8.48
C ALA A 266 12.00 -21.68 8.07
N GLU A 267 11.04 -22.56 8.41
CA GLU A 267 11.06 -23.96 7.99
C GLU A 267 10.94 -24.11 6.46
N ARG A 268 10.15 -23.24 5.81
CA ARG A 268 9.87 -23.34 4.36
C ARG A 268 10.94 -22.70 3.49
N LEU A 269 11.50 -21.59 3.92
CA LEU A 269 12.38 -20.73 3.11
C LEU A 269 13.82 -20.62 3.67
N GLY A 270 14.07 -21.12 4.88
CA GLY A 270 15.32 -20.94 5.61
C GLY A 270 15.24 -19.76 6.60
N PRO A 271 16.19 -19.65 7.55
CA PRO A 271 16.12 -18.68 8.65
C PRO A 271 16.23 -17.21 8.20
N ASP A 272 16.85 -16.95 7.05
CA ASP A 272 17.05 -15.61 6.49
C ASP A 272 16.00 -15.24 5.44
N PHE A 273 14.83 -15.89 5.50
CA PHE A 273 13.76 -15.73 4.51
C PHE A 273 13.33 -14.29 4.31
#